data_AF-A0A2V7S5P8-F1
#
_entry.id   AF-A0A2V7S5P8-F1
#
_cell.length_a   1.000
_cell.length_b   1.000
_cell.length_c   1.000
_cell.angle_alpha   90.00
_cell.angle_beta   90.00
_cell.angle_gamma   90.00
#
_symmetry.space_group_name_H-M   'P 1'
#
loop_
_entity.id
_entity.type
_entity.pdbx_description
1 polymer ?
#
loop_
_entity_poly.entity_id
_entity_poly.type
_entity_poly.pdbx_seq_one_letter_code
_entity_poly.pdbx_strand_id
1 'polypeptide(L)'
;GETGSPYRLNADLKYHPPTAYGFFYFGGGFAFLHSTGNSHAGANAFAGWEGRRARPFKPFAEAKLVFASTTSFNIEGGLNFSL
;
A
#
# COMPACT_ATOMS: atom_id res chain seq x y z
N GLY A 1 4.54 19.70 -30.11
CA GLY A 1 4.32 19.63 -28.66
C GLY A 1 3.69 18.30 -28.37
N GLU A 2 4.06 17.54 -27.36
CA GLU A 2 4.69 17.89 -26.09
C GLU A 2 5.61 16.73 -25.68
N THR A 3 6.87 17.03 -25.37
CA THR A 3 7.89 16.08 -24.93
C THR A 3 7.77 15.90 -23.41
N GLY A 4 6.71 15.23 -22.95
CA GLY A 4 6.48 14.97 -21.52
C GLY A 4 6.56 13.49 -21.20
N SER A 5 7.65 13.02 -20.59
CA SER A 5 7.66 11.67 -20.00
C SER A 5 6.56 11.60 -18.94
N PRO A 6 5.66 10.60 -18.96
CA PRO A 6 4.64 10.48 -17.93
C PRO A 6 5.32 10.22 -16.59
N TYR A 7 5.04 11.06 -15.60
CA TYR A 7 5.58 10.93 -14.25
C TYR A 7 4.49 10.43 -13.31
N ARG A 8 4.84 9.44 -12.48
CA ARG A 8 3.97 8.90 -11.45
C ARG A 8 4.54 9.23 -10.09
N LEU A 9 3.82 10.05 -9.33
CA LEU A 9 4.12 10.32 -7.93
C LEU A 9 3.28 9.40 -7.07
N ASN A 10 3.92 8.56 -6.25
CA ASN A 10 3.25 7.80 -5.21
C ASN A 10 3.71 8.37 -3.86
N ALA A 11 2.76 8.78 -3.03
CA ALA A 11 3.00 9.17 -1.65
C ALA A 11 2.23 8.20 -0.77
N ASP A 12 2.90 7.19 -0.23
CA ASP A 12 2.32 6.26 0.75
C ASP A 12 2.78 6.60 2.17
N LEU A 13 1.83 6.65 3.08
CA LEU A 13 2.04 6.80 4.51
C LEU A 13 1.68 5.49 5.17
N LYS A 14 2.67 4.81 5.74
CA LYS A 14 2.48 3.60 6.55
C LYS A 14 2.68 3.96 8.02
N TYR A 15 1.65 3.70 8.82
CA TYR A 15 1.67 3.91 10.26
C TYR A 15 1.60 2.58 11.01
N HIS A 16 2.58 2.36 11.87
CA HIS A 16 2.66 1.22 12.77
C HIS A 16 2.30 1.67 14.18
N PRO A 17 1.03 1.54 14.61
CA PRO A 17 0.67 1.86 15.98
C PRO A 17 1.51 1.02 16.96
N PRO A 18 2.03 1.62 18.05
CA PRO A 18 2.66 0.89 19.14
C PRO A 18 1.60 0.15 19.95
N THR A 19 0.99 -0.87 19.35
CA THR A 19 0.10 -1.80 20.02
C THR A 19 0.93 -2.79 20.84
N ALA A 20 0.38 -3.31 21.94
CA ALA A 20 1.06 -4.26 22.83
C ALA A 20 1.64 -5.48 22.10
N TYR A 21 1.10 -5.81 20.92
CA TYR A 21 1.59 -6.89 20.08
C TYR A 21 2.37 -6.44 18.83
N GLY A 22 2.42 -5.14 18.52
CA GLY A 22 3.20 -4.55 17.41
C GLY A 22 2.88 -5.16 16.05
N PHE A 23 1.63 -5.58 15.90
CA PHE A 23 1.15 -6.48 14.87
C PHE A 23 0.44 -5.73 13.77
N PHE A 24 -0.39 -4.78 14.14
CA PHE A 24 -1.20 -4.05 13.18
C PHE A 24 -0.41 -2.88 12.58
N TYR A 25 -0.53 -2.69 11.28
CA TYR A 25 -0.15 -1.48 10.58
C TYR A 25 -1.30 -1.07 9.69
N PHE A 26 -1.43 0.23 9.48
CA PHE A 26 -2.36 0.74 8.49
C PHE A 26 -1.73 1.94 7.83
N GLY A 27 -2.16 2.21 6.62
CA GLY A 27 -1.57 3.23 5.81
C GLY A 27 -2.52 3.66 4.72
N GLY A 28 -2.20 4.81 4.17
CA GLY A 28 -2.89 5.34 3.01
C GLY A 28 -1.84 5.91 2.09
N GLY A 29 -1.99 5.68 0.80
CA GLY A 29 -1.18 6.34 -0.20
C GLY A 29 -2.02 7.04 -1.23
N PHE A 30 -1.38 7.90 -1.98
CA PHE A 30 -1.94 8.59 -3.12
C PHE A 30 -1.00 8.37 -4.29
N ALA A 31 -1.57 7.99 -5.42
CA ALA A 31 -0.88 7.81 -6.69
C ALA A 31 -1.40 8.88 -7.67
N PHE A 32 -0.55 9.85 -7.99
CA PHE A 32 -0.81 10.79 -9.08
C PHE A 32 -0.04 10.35 -10.32
N LEU A 33 -0.77 10.02 -11.37
CA LEU A 33 -0.19 9.79 -12.69
C LEU A 33 -0.51 11.01 -13.57
N HIS A 34 0.53 11.76 -13.91
CA HIS A 34 0.43 12.83 -14.89
C HIS A 34 0.88 12.32 -16.26
N SER A 35 -0.05 12.26 -17.21
CA SER A 35 0.22 11.97 -18.62
C SER A 35 -0.29 13.13 -19.47
N THR A 36 0.44 13.48 -20.53
CA THR A 36 0.06 14.56 -21.45
C THR A 36 -1.34 14.29 -22.03
N GLY A 37 -2.32 15.09 -21.61
CA GLY A 37 -3.73 14.99 -22.01
C GLY A 37 -4.66 14.26 -21.03
N ASN A 38 -4.14 13.59 -19.99
CA ASN A 38 -4.98 12.92 -19.00
C ASN A 38 -4.27 12.77 -17.64
N SER A 39 -4.85 13.34 -16.57
CA SER A 39 -4.34 13.22 -15.21
C SER A 39 -5.18 12.21 -14.43
N HIS A 40 -4.55 11.14 -13.94
CA HIS A 40 -5.20 10.12 -13.14
C HIS A 40 -4.71 10.21 -11.71
N ALA A 41 -5.59 10.68 -10.83
CA ALA A 41 -5.39 10.63 -9.38
C ALA A 41 -6.04 9.36 -8.84
N GLY A 42 -5.31 8.60 -8.04
CA GLY A 42 -5.82 7.49 -7.26
C GLY A 42 -5.39 7.61 -5.81
N ALA A 43 -6.23 7.18 -4.89
CA ALA A 43 -5.86 6.97 -3.49
C ALA A 43 -5.85 5.47 -3.21
N ASN A 44 -5.02 5.03 -2.28
CA ASN A 44 -4.97 3.67 -1.79
C ASN A 44 -5.09 3.75 -0.27
N ALA A 45 -5.93 2.94 0.34
CA ALA A 45 -5.90 2.66 1.76
C ALA A 45 -5.43 1.22 1.94
N PHE A 46 -4.61 0.93 2.92
CA PHE A 46 -4.22 -0.43 3.24
C PHE A 46 -4.13 -0.61 4.75
N ALA A 47 -4.51 -1.78 5.23
CA ALA A 47 -4.43 -2.15 6.63
C ALA A 47 -3.97 -3.59 6.69
N GLY A 48 -2.93 -3.86 7.47
CA GLY A 48 -2.38 -5.18 7.58
C GLY A 48 -1.96 -5.54 8.98
N TRP A 49 -1.78 -6.83 9.17
CA TRP A 49 -1.23 -7.45 10.36
C TRP A 49 0.05 -8.15 9.95
N GLU A 50 1.19 -7.81 10.57
CA GLU A 50 2.45 -8.55 10.47
C GLU A 50 2.84 -9.13 11.84
N GLY A 51 3.03 -10.45 11.91
CA GLY A 51 3.45 -11.15 13.12
C GLY A 51 4.90 -10.88 13.51
N ARG A 52 5.19 -9.80 14.25
CA ARG A 52 6.55 -9.43 14.70
C ARG A 52 7.27 -10.49 15.56
N ARG A 53 6.53 -11.38 16.23
CA ARG A 53 7.04 -12.36 17.21
C ARG A 53 7.13 -13.79 16.67
N ALA A 54 6.65 -14.06 15.46
CA ALA A 54 6.72 -15.39 14.87
C ALA A 54 8.06 -15.54 14.12
N ARG A 55 9.02 -16.19 14.77
CA ARG A 55 10.23 -16.72 14.11
C ARG A 55 10.07 -18.24 14.10
N PRO A 56 10.30 -18.94 12.98
CA PRO A 56 10.99 -18.48 11.76
C PRO A 56 10.09 -17.88 10.65
N PHE A 57 8.75 -17.96 10.76
CA PHE A 57 7.82 -17.42 9.77
C PHE A 57 7.03 -16.25 10.36
N LYS A 58 7.02 -15.09 9.70
CA LYS A 58 6.17 -13.96 10.07
C LYS A 58 4.94 -13.95 9.17
N PRO A 59 3.78 -14.44 9.64
CA PRO A 59 2.56 -14.32 8.86
C PRO A 59 2.21 -12.85 8.70
N PHE A 60 1.83 -12.48 7.49
CA PHE A 60 1.25 -11.18 7.22
C PHE A 60 -0.09 -11.33 6.51
N ALA A 61 -1.01 -10.43 6.81
CA ALA A 61 -2.25 -10.24 6.09
C ALA A 61 -2.38 -8.74 5.81
N GLU A 62 -2.73 -8.33 4.61
CA GLU A 62 -2.93 -6.94 4.21
C GLU A 62 -4.22 -6.83 3.41
N ALA A 63 -5.14 -6.00 3.85
CA ALA A 63 -6.30 -5.57 3.08
C ALA A 63 -5.96 -4.21 2.45
N LYS A 64 -5.98 -4.14 1.12
CA LYS A 64 -5.64 -2.95 0.34
C LYS A 64 -6.80 -2.54 -0.55
N LEU A 65 -7.25 -1.32 -0.39
CA LEU A 65 -8.35 -0.73 -1.11
C LEU A 65 -7.81 0.42 -1.98
N VAL A 66 -7.88 0.26 -3.29
CA VAL A 66 -7.40 1.20 -4.30
C VAL A 66 -8.60 1.97 -4.84
N PHE A 67 -8.67 3.26 -4.56
CA PHE A 67 -9.61 4.23 -5.10
C PHE A 67 -8.98 4.93 -6.31
N ALA A 68 -9.09 4.36 -7.50
CA ALA A 68 -8.75 5.01 -8.77
C ALA A 68 -10.02 5.14 -9.64
N SER A 69 -9.87 5.41 -10.94
CA SER A 69 -10.98 5.35 -11.91
C SER A 69 -11.77 4.03 -11.84
N THR A 70 -11.12 2.97 -11.35
CA THR A 70 -11.77 1.73 -10.91
C THR A 70 -11.41 1.46 -9.46
N THR A 71 -12.39 1.46 -8.56
CA THR A 71 -12.18 1.04 -7.18
C THR A 71 -11.92 -0.45 -7.12
N SER A 72 -10.82 -0.87 -6.50
CA SER A 72 -10.44 -2.29 -6.35
C SER A 72 -10.14 -2.59 -4.89
N PHE A 73 -10.64 -3.72 -4.40
CA PHE A 73 -10.34 -4.21 -3.06
C PHE A 73 -9.57 -5.52 -3.17
N ASN A 74 -8.37 -5.53 -2.62
CA ASN A 74 -7.46 -6.66 -2.62
C ASN A 74 -7.21 -7.09 -1.19
N ILE A 75 -7.21 -8.40 -0.97
CA ILE A 75 -6.74 -8.99 0.29
C ILE A 75 -5.54 -9.85 -0.08
N GLU A 76 -4.42 -9.55 0.55
CA GLU A 76 -3.15 -10.23 0.39
C GLU A 76 -2.79 -10.89 1.72
N GLY A 77 -2.21 -12.07 1.67
CA GLY A 77 -1.74 -12.77 2.84
C GLY A 77 -0.58 -13.67 2.47
N GLY A 78 0.40 -13.75 3.35
CA GLY A 78 1.59 -14.54 3.08
C GLY A 78 2.43 -14.82 4.32
N LEU A 79 3.50 -15.57 4.11
CA LEU A 79 4.47 -15.90 5.15
C LEU A 79 5.80 -15.25 4.75
N ASN A 80 6.30 -14.37 5.61
CA ASN A 80 7.60 -13.77 5.43
C ASN A 80 8.65 -14.61 6.16
N PHE A 81 9.61 -15.16 5.41
CA PHE A 81 10.70 -15.95 5.96
C PHE A 81 11.90 -15.03 6.13
N SER A 82 12.28 -14.71 7.37
CA SER A 82 13.58 -14.08 7.62
C SER A 82 14.63 -15.19 7.65
N LEU A 83 15.40 -15.33 6.56
CA LEU A 83 16.61 -16.15 6.51
C LEU A 83 17.73 -15.48 7.29
#